data_AF-Q22S29-F1
#
_entry.id   AF-Q22S29-F1
#
_cell.length_a   1.000
_cell.length_b   1.000
_cell.length_c   1.000
_cell.angle_alpha   90.00
_cell.angle_beta   90.00
_cell.angle_gamma   90.00
#
_symmetry.space_group_name_H-M   'P 1'
#
loop_
_entity.id
_entity.type
_entity.pdbx_description
1 polymer ?
#
loop_
_entity_poly.entity_id
_entity_poly.type
_entity_poly.pdbx_seq_one_letter_code
_entity_poly.pdbx_strand_id
1 'polypeptide(L)'
;MNYVPANTLRSFSNKNLILQYLASFSGFYFGIKAVDFFIFDNDKYIVQREQLEDEFWAANGEPKEIKPYLVPSHIPGKEGQMRKSWIYIMYEKDMLVKKKDEFD
;
A
#
# COMPACT_ATOMS: atom_id res chain seq x y z
N MET A 1 42.43 -41.40 11.06
CA MET A 1 41.60 -40.18 11.24
C MET A 1 41.22 -39.66 9.87
N ASN A 2 39.94 -39.71 9.51
CA ASN A 2 39.48 -39.15 8.23
C ASN A 2 39.44 -37.62 8.36
N TYR A 3 40.37 -36.95 7.69
CA TYR A 3 40.41 -35.49 7.63
C TYR A 3 39.28 -35.00 6.73
N VAL A 4 38.29 -34.34 7.33
CA VAL A 4 37.27 -33.62 6.56
C VAL A 4 37.92 -32.33 6.05
N PRO A 5 38.00 -32.10 4.73
CA PRO A 5 38.69 -30.94 4.19
C PRO A 5 38.02 -29.64 4.67
N ALA A 6 38.81 -28.65 5.10
CA ALA A 6 38.30 -27.40 5.66
C ALA A 6 37.30 -26.66 4.75
N ASN A 7 37.39 -26.87 3.43
CA ASN A 7 36.47 -26.32 2.44
C ASN A 7 35.05 -26.90 2.54
N THR A 8 34.87 -28.18 2.90
CA THR A 8 33.54 -28.76 3.07
C THR A 8 32.87 -28.27 4.36
N LEU A 9 33.63 -28.12 5.44
CA LEU A 9 33.18 -27.49 6.69
C LEU A 9 32.76 -26.02 6.48
N ARG A 10 33.54 -25.25 5.72
CA ARG A 10 33.25 -23.84 5.40
C ARG A 10 32.02 -23.71 4.48
N SER A 11 31.89 -24.59 3.49
CA SER A 11 30.71 -24.65 2.61
C SER A 11 29.43 -24.99 3.38
N PHE A 12 29.48 -25.94 4.31
CA PHE A 12 28.34 -26.32 5.14
C PHE A 12 27.96 -25.24 6.15
N SER A 13 28.95 -24.59 6.77
CA SER A 13 28.75 -23.45 7.67
C SER A 13 28.09 -22.28 6.94
N ASN A 14 28.57 -21.91 5.75
CA ASN A 14 27.99 -20.82 4.96
C ASN A 14 26.55 -21.11 4.52
N LYS A 15 26.21 -22.36 4.16
CA LYS A 15 24.83 -22.74 3.78
C LYS A 15 23.86 -22.59 4.95
N ASN A 16 24.25 -23.07 6.14
CA ASN A 16 23.42 -22.94 7.33
C ASN A 16 23.25 -21.47 7.75
N LEU A 17 24.31 -20.67 7.62
CA LEU A 17 24.29 -19.24 7.92
C LEU A 17 23.34 -18.48 6.97
N ILE A 18 23.37 -18.79 5.67
CA ILE A 18 22.45 -18.23 4.68
C ILE A 18 21.00 -18.65 4.96
N LEU A 19 20.76 -19.92 5.29
CA LEU A 19 19.42 -20.40 5.64
C LEU A 19 18.86 -19.70 6.90
N GLN A 20 19.71 -19.48 7.91
CA GLN A 20 19.33 -18.74 9.11
C GLN A 20 19.00 -17.26 8.81
N TYR A 21 19.77 -16.61 7.93
CA TYR A 21 19.45 -15.25 7.51
C TYR A 21 18.16 -15.18 6.70
N LEU A 22 17.91 -16.13 5.81
CA LEU A 22 16.64 -16.19 5.06
C LEU A 22 15.44 -16.44 5.99
N ALA A 23 15.58 -17.32 6.98
CA ALA A 23 14.55 -17.57 7.98
C ALA A 23 14.29 -16.35 8.89
N SER A 24 15.35 -15.63 9.27
CA SER A 24 15.22 -14.41 10.06
C SER A 24 14.57 -13.28 9.27
N PHE A 25 14.96 -13.13 8.00
CA PHE A 25 14.40 -12.12 7.11
C PHE A 25 12.92 -12.39 6.81
N SER A 26 12.56 -13.65 6.52
CA SER A 26 11.16 -14.01 6.29
C SER A 26 10.33 -13.81 7.56
N GLY A 27 10.82 -14.25 8.73
CA GLY A 27 10.15 -14.02 10.02
C GLY A 27 9.91 -12.53 10.31
N PHE A 28 10.91 -11.68 10.01
CA PHE A 28 10.77 -10.23 10.14
C PHE A 28 9.75 -9.65 9.15
N TYR A 29 9.80 -10.03 7.88
CA TYR A 29 8.89 -9.55 6.85
C TYR A 29 7.43 -9.96 7.12
N PHE A 30 7.20 -11.22 7.51
CA PHE A 30 5.89 -11.69 7.94
C PHE A 30 5.42 -10.98 9.22
N GLY A 31 6.33 -10.69 10.15
CA GLY A 31 6.05 -9.89 11.34
C GLY A 31 5.52 -8.50 11.00
N ILE A 32 6.20 -7.77 10.10
CA ILE A 32 5.74 -6.46 9.62
C ILE A 32 4.35 -6.57 8.98
N LYS A 33 4.15 -7.52 8.07
CA LYS A 33 2.86 -7.69 7.40
C LYS A 33 1.74 -8.11 8.34
N ALA A 34 2.04 -8.90 9.38
CA ALA A 34 1.09 -9.25 10.41
C ALA A 34 0.72 -8.03 11.26
N VAL A 35 1.70 -7.21 11.64
CA VAL A 35 1.46 -5.95 12.37
C VAL A 35 0.59 -5.01 11.53
N ASP A 36 0.90 -4.85 10.24
CA ASP A 36 0.03 -4.13 9.31
C ASP A 36 -1.38 -4.72 9.35
N PHE A 37 -1.55 -6.04 9.19
CA PHE A 37 -2.87 -6.68 9.20
C PHE A 37 -3.65 -6.49 10.52
N PHE A 38 -2.99 -6.57 11.67
CA PHE A 38 -3.64 -6.46 12.98
C PHE A 38 -3.91 -5.01 13.41
N ILE A 39 -3.08 -4.06 12.98
CA ILE A 39 -3.19 -2.64 13.34
C ILE A 39 -3.93 -1.84 12.26
N PHE A 40 -4.10 -2.40 11.06
CA PHE A 40 -4.83 -1.77 9.97
C PHE A 40 -6.29 -1.59 10.34
N ASP A 41 -6.62 -0.34 10.65
CA ASP A 41 -7.97 0.13 10.88
C ASP A 41 -8.42 0.82 9.58
N ASN A 42 -9.37 0.17 8.90
CA ASN A 42 -9.86 0.61 7.60
C ASN A 42 -10.46 2.03 7.67
N ASP A 43 -11.09 2.40 8.78
CA ASP A 43 -11.72 3.71 8.93
C ASP A 43 -10.64 4.79 9.09
N LYS A 44 -9.61 4.53 9.90
CA LYS A 44 -8.45 5.45 10.01
C LYS A 44 -7.73 5.62 8.69
N TYR A 45 -7.57 4.53 7.92
CA TYR A 45 -6.97 4.61 6.60
C TYR A 45 -7.78 5.49 5.65
N ILE A 46 -9.11 5.33 5.62
CA ILE A 46 -9.99 6.15 4.77
C ILE A 46 -9.89 7.64 5.17
N VAL A 47 -9.88 7.94 6.46
CA VAL A 47 -9.73 9.31 6.99
C VAL A 47 -8.38 9.92 6.59
N GLN A 48 -7.27 9.19 6.79
CA GLN A 48 -5.94 9.68 6.41
C GLN A 48 -5.83 9.92 4.90
N ARG A 49 -6.40 9.04 4.10
CA ARG A 49 -6.43 9.18 2.64
C ARG A 49 -7.22 10.43 2.22
N GLU A 50 -8.36 10.70 2.87
CA GLU A 50 -9.13 11.92 2.65
C GLU A 50 -8.33 13.18 3.00
N GLN A 51 -7.64 13.19 4.15
CA GLN A 51 -6.80 14.32 4.57
C GLN A 51 -5.65 14.59 3.59
N LEU A 52 -4.95 13.53 3.16
CA LEU A 52 -3.86 13.64 2.18
C LEU A 52 -4.34 14.19 0.84
N GLU A 53 -5.53 13.79 0.40
CA GLU A 53 -6.15 14.29 -0.82
C GLU A 53 -6.42 15.79 -0.73
N ASP A 54 -7.07 16.21 0.35
CA ASP A 54 -7.40 17.62 0.59
C ASP A 54 -6.13 18.48 0.69
N GLU A 55 -5.10 18.01 1.41
CA GLU A 55 -3.81 18.69 1.53
C GLU A 55 -3.08 18.82 0.19
N PHE A 56 -3.05 17.73 -0.60
CA PHE A 56 -2.39 17.72 -1.90
C PHE A 56 -3.02 18.71 -2.86
N TRP A 57 -4.36 18.74 -2.94
CA TRP A 57 -5.06 19.65 -3.83
C TRP A 57 -5.14 21.09 -3.32
N ALA A 58 -5.11 21.30 -2.01
CA ALA A 58 -4.94 22.65 -1.45
C ALA A 58 -3.58 23.26 -1.86
N ALA A 59 -2.52 22.44 -1.91
CA ALA A 59 -1.19 22.90 -2.29
C ALA A 59 -0.98 23.04 -3.82
N ASN A 60 -1.54 22.13 -4.62
CA ASN A 60 -1.27 22.05 -6.06
C ASN A 60 -2.40 22.57 -6.95
N GLY A 61 -3.57 22.85 -6.37
CA GLY A 61 -4.78 23.25 -7.09
C GLY A 61 -5.53 22.07 -7.70
N GLU A 62 -6.87 22.12 -7.69
CA GLU A 62 -7.72 21.05 -8.22
C GLU A 62 -7.42 20.72 -9.71
N PRO A 63 -7.51 19.44 -10.11
CA PRO A 63 -7.25 19.05 -11.50
C PRO A 63 -8.36 19.58 -12.42
N LYS A 64 -7.96 20.15 -13.57
CA LYS A 64 -8.88 20.83 -14.50
C LYS A 64 -9.58 19.91 -15.50
N GLU A 65 -8.95 18.78 -15.83
CA GLU A 65 -9.41 17.88 -16.90
C GLU A 65 -10.29 16.72 -16.40
N ILE A 66 -10.20 16.46 -15.10
CA ILE A 66 -10.91 15.37 -14.46
C ILE A 66 -12.20 15.95 -13.86
N LYS A 67 -13.26 15.16 -13.71
CA LYS A 67 -14.46 15.55 -12.93
C LYS A 67 -14.53 14.72 -11.65
N PRO A 68 -14.62 15.32 -10.45
CA PRO A 68 -14.57 14.58 -9.19
C PRO A 68 -15.84 13.75 -9.00
N TYR A 69 -15.73 12.63 -8.29
CA TYR A 69 -16.91 11.95 -7.75
C TYR A 69 -17.32 12.57 -6.42
N LEU A 70 -18.62 12.65 -6.18
CA LEU A 70 -19.15 13.03 -4.89
C LEU A 70 -19.25 11.80 -4.00
N VAL A 71 -18.44 11.77 -2.95
CA VAL A 71 -18.40 10.68 -1.96
C VAL A 71 -18.70 11.23 -0.57
N PRO A 72 -19.28 10.44 0.34
CA PRO A 72 -19.45 10.86 1.73
C PRO A 72 -18.08 11.02 2.41
N SER A 73 -17.90 12.12 3.15
CA SER A 73 -16.74 12.32 4.02
C SER A 73 -16.76 11.35 5.19
N HIS A 74 -15.60 10.82 5.53
CA HIS A 74 -15.39 9.93 6.68
C HIS A 74 -14.71 10.65 7.85
N ILE A 75 -14.42 11.95 7.72
CA ILE A 75 -13.80 12.73 8.78
C ILE A 75 -14.80 12.90 9.95
N PRO A 76 -14.39 12.59 11.20
CA PRO A 76 -15.21 12.84 12.37
C PRO A 76 -15.69 14.29 12.43
N GLY A 77 -17.02 14.49 12.52
CA GLY A 77 -17.64 15.83 12.54
C GLY A 77 -18.03 16.41 11.16
N LYS A 78 -17.67 15.74 10.06
CA LYS A 78 -18.17 16.03 8.70
C LYS A 78 -18.88 14.82 8.06
N GLU A 79 -19.16 13.80 8.86
CA GLU A 79 -19.81 12.56 8.43
C GLU A 79 -21.11 12.86 7.67
N GLY A 80 -21.24 12.28 6.48
CA GLY A 80 -22.40 12.48 5.60
C GLY A 80 -22.37 13.73 4.72
N GLN A 81 -21.39 14.62 4.88
CA GLN A 81 -21.18 15.70 3.90
C GLN A 81 -20.61 15.12 2.60
N MET A 82 -21.18 15.52 1.47
CA MET A 82 -20.68 15.12 0.15
C MET A 82 -19.43 15.94 -0.17
N ARG A 83 -18.31 15.26 -0.40
CA ARG A 83 -17.04 15.87 -0.83
C ARG A 83 -16.66 15.43 -2.23
N LYS A 84 -15.85 16.26 -2.89
CA LYS A 84 -15.20 15.88 -4.14
C LYS A 84 -14.04 14.92 -3.84
N SER A 85 -14.04 13.74 -4.45
CA SER A 85 -12.88 12.85 -4.48
C SER A 85 -12.45 12.58 -5.91
N TRP A 86 -11.15 12.80 -6.12
CA TRP A 86 -10.36 12.61 -7.32
C TRP A 86 -9.66 11.24 -7.29
N ILE A 87 -9.40 10.70 -6.11
CA ILE A 87 -8.76 9.39 -5.93
C ILE A 87 -9.60 8.24 -6.49
N TYR A 88 -10.92 8.25 -6.29
CA TYR A 88 -11.80 7.19 -6.80
C TYR A 88 -11.75 7.06 -8.33
N ILE A 89 -11.47 8.16 -9.04
CA ILE A 89 -11.30 8.17 -10.50
C ILE A 89 -9.98 7.51 -10.89
N MET A 90 -8.92 7.72 -10.11
CA MET A 90 -7.63 7.06 -10.35
C MET A 90 -7.77 5.53 -10.19
N TYR A 91 -8.45 5.08 -9.14
CA TYR A 91 -8.73 3.65 -8.93
C TYR A 91 -9.67 3.05 -9.99
N GLU A 92 -10.70 3.78 -10.46
CA GLU A 92 -11.49 3.34 -11.61
C GLU A 92 -10.65 3.27 -12.89
N LYS A 93 -9.74 4.22 -13.12
CA LYS A 93 -8.83 4.18 -14.28
C LYS A 93 -7.85 3.02 -14.23
N ASP A 94 -7.41 2.61 -13.04
CA ASP A 94 -6.60 1.40 -12.83
C ASP A 94 -7.40 0.11 -13.14
N MET A 95 -8.73 0.18 -13.14
CA MET A 95 -9.64 -0.82 -13.73
C MET A 95 -10.19 -0.36 -15.10
N LEU A 96 -9.31 -0.11 -16.06
CA LEU A 96 -9.63 0.08 -17.49
C LEU A 96 -10.78 1.06 -17.79
N VAL A 97 -10.35 2.29 -18.07
CA VAL A 97 -10.96 3.28 -18.97
C VAL A 97 -11.82 2.64 -20.07
N LYS A 98 -13.15 2.74 -19.97
CA LYS A 98 -13.97 2.75 -21.18
C LYS A 98 -13.81 4.10 -21.83
N LYS A 99 -13.31 4.07 -23.06
CA LYS A 99 -13.05 5.24 -23.89
C LYS A 99 -14.33 6.09 -23.97
N LYS A 100 -14.13 7.37 -23.75
CA LYS A 100 -15.10 8.47 -23.88
C LYS A 100 -15.81 8.38 -25.24
N ASP A 101 -17.13 8.56 -25.22
CA ASP A 101 -17.98 8.93 -26.35
C ASP A 101 -18.09 7.91 -27.49
N GLU A 102 -18.90 6.86 -27.28
CA GLU A 102 -19.77 6.32 -28.33
C GLU A 102 -21.18 6.22 -27.76
N PHE A 103 -22.13 6.81 -28.49
CA PHE A 103 -23.57 6.90 -28.24
C PHE A 103 -24.06 8.09 -27.40
N ASP A 104 -24.02 9.25 -28.06
CA ASP A 104 -25.23 10.05 -28.31
C ASP A 104 -26.48 9.18 -28.59
#